data_AF-A0A968NE13-F1
#
_entry.id   AF-A0A968NE13-F1
#
_cell.length_a   1.000
_cell.length_b   1.000
_cell.length_c   1.000
_cell.angle_alpha   90.00
_cell.angle_beta   90.00
_cell.angle_gamma   90.00
#
_symmetry.space_group_name_H-M   'P 1'
#
loop_
_entity.id
_entity.type
_entity.pdbx_description
1 polymer ?
#
loop_
_entity_poly.entity_id
_entity_poly.type
_entity_poly.pdbx_seq_one_letter_code
_entity_poly.pdbx_strand_id
1 'polypeptide(L)'
;MMPAPPAPRMARIDWRTAAFLLGTALLGAAWAAYNLASTDGARGTEQMRPLIWAIFAGPFALFIGWVIARPREVWLAAFTCFGLYFFMPFIAQRIESLVLPMEQARATGHVLYFQVAIGLHLLAGIGVAIWRARTPYARHAPPAIADPAPNPDPAEGATP
;
A
#
# COMPACT_ATOMS: atom_id res chain seq x y z
N MET A 1 -20.08 -17.97 39.56
CA MET A 1 -20.65 -16.90 38.71
C MET A 1 -19.53 -16.40 37.82
N MET A 2 -19.51 -16.75 36.52
CA MET A 2 -18.43 -16.34 35.62
C MET A 2 -18.68 -14.91 35.11
N PRO A 3 -17.66 -14.03 35.10
CA PRO A 3 -17.79 -12.70 34.53
C PRO A 3 -18.10 -12.80 33.03
N ALA A 4 -19.03 -11.98 32.56
CA ALA A 4 -19.37 -11.92 31.14
C ALA A 4 -18.13 -11.51 30.33
N PRO A 5 -17.89 -12.12 29.15
CA PRO A 5 -16.78 -11.72 28.30
C PRO A 5 -16.94 -10.26 27.88
N PRO A 6 -15.85 -9.48 27.83
CA PRO A 6 -15.92 -8.09 27.43
C PRO A 6 -16.46 -7.99 26.00
N ALA A 7 -17.38 -7.05 25.79
CA ALA A 7 -17.97 -6.80 24.47
C ALA A 7 -16.85 -6.53 23.43
N PRO A 8 -16.99 -7.05 22.20
CA PRO A 8 -16.00 -6.84 21.15
C PRO A 8 -15.84 -5.34 20.90
N ARG A 9 -14.66 -4.80 21.20
CA ARG A 9 -14.33 -3.41 20.88
C ARG A 9 -14.31 -3.28 19.37
N MET A 10 -15.25 -2.50 18.81
CA MET A 10 -15.22 -2.16 17.39
C MET A 10 -13.86 -1.53 17.06
N ALA A 11 -13.12 -2.17 16.14
CA ALA A 11 -11.83 -1.68 15.71
C ALA A 11 -12.01 -0.28 15.09
N ARG A 12 -11.32 0.72 15.66
CA ARG A 12 -11.35 2.08 15.11
C ARG A 12 -10.59 2.11 13.79
N ILE A 13 -11.24 2.60 12.73
CA ILE A 13 -10.62 2.76 11.41
C ILE A 13 -9.59 3.90 11.46
N ASP A 14 -8.37 3.61 10.99
CA ASP A 14 -7.32 4.59 10.80
C ASP A 14 -7.49 5.33 9.47
N TRP A 15 -8.34 6.36 9.48
CA TRP A 15 -8.66 7.17 8.31
C TRP A 15 -7.46 7.88 7.70
N ARG A 16 -6.44 8.22 8.51
CA ARG A 16 -5.20 8.83 8.00
C ARG A 16 -4.49 7.87 7.07
N THR A 17 -4.26 6.63 7.53
CA THR A 17 -3.65 5.58 6.70
C THR A 17 -4.48 5.31 5.45
N ALA A 18 -5.81 5.22 5.59
CA ALA A 18 -6.70 5.02 4.45
C ALA A 18 -6.54 6.13 3.39
N ALA A 19 -6.57 7.40 3.82
CA ALA A 19 -6.47 8.55 2.93
C ALA A 19 -5.13 8.60 2.17
N PHE A 20 -4.01 8.38 2.86
CA PHE A 20 -2.70 8.36 2.20
C PHE A 20 -2.55 7.22 1.20
N LEU A 21 -2.96 6.01 1.56
CA LEU A 21 -2.86 4.84 0.68
C LEU A 21 -3.80 4.94 -0.52
N LEU A 22 -5.05 5.35 -0.31
CA LEU A 22 -6.01 5.56 -1.42
C LEU A 22 -5.58 6.71 -2.32
N GLY A 23 -5.19 7.85 -1.74
CA GLY A 23 -4.77 9.02 -2.51
C GLY A 23 -3.56 8.73 -3.39
N THR A 24 -2.55 8.04 -2.84
CA THR A 24 -1.36 7.67 -3.62
C THR A 24 -1.60 6.55 -4.62
N ALA A 25 -2.48 5.57 -4.32
CA ALA A 25 -2.89 4.56 -5.29
C ALA A 25 -3.61 5.20 -6.49
N LEU A 26 -4.53 6.13 -6.26
CA LEU A 26 -5.23 6.87 -7.31
C LEU A 26 -4.27 7.74 -8.12
N LEU A 27 -3.35 8.45 -7.45
CA LEU A 27 -2.34 9.27 -8.11
C LEU A 27 -1.41 8.41 -8.99
N GLY A 28 -0.96 7.26 -8.48
CA GLY A 28 -0.14 6.31 -9.24
C GLY A 28 -0.86 5.74 -10.45
N ALA A 29 -2.14 5.39 -10.30
CA ALA A 29 -2.96 4.90 -11.42
C ALA A 29 -3.20 5.99 -12.47
N ALA A 30 -3.50 7.23 -12.07
CA ALA A 30 -3.67 8.36 -12.98
C ALA A 30 -2.37 8.66 -13.74
N TRP A 31 -1.22 8.65 -13.05
CA TRP A 31 0.08 8.84 -13.68
C TRP A 31 0.43 7.72 -14.65
N ALA A 32 0.14 6.46 -14.30
CA ALA A 32 0.33 5.31 -15.18
C ALA A 32 -0.52 5.43 -16.45
N ALA A 33 -1.81 5.79 -16.30
CA ALA A 33 -2.73 5.98 -17.41
C ALA A 33 -2.28 7.12 -18.33
N TYR A 34 -1.81 8.24 -17.77
CA TYR A 34 -1.24 9.34 -18.53
C TYR A 34 -0.04 8.90 -19.37
N ASN A 35 0.90 8.16 -18.77
CA ASN A 35 2.09 7.67 -19.50
C ASN A 35 1.70 6.66 -20.59
N LEU A 36 0.74 5.78 -20.34
CA LEU A 36 0.23 4.87 -21.37
C LEU A 36 -0.41 5.64 -22.54
N ALA A 37 -1.25 6.62 -22.23
CA ALA A 37 -1.91 7.46 -23.23
C ALA A 37 -0.91 8.25 -24.08
N SER A 38 0.18 8.76 -23.48
CA SER A 38 1.23 9.48 -24.21
C SER A 38 2.02 8.64 -25.21
N THR A 39 1.80 7.32 -25.27
CA THR A 39 2.44 6.46 -26.27
C THR A 39 1.69 6.42 -27.59
N ASP A 40 0.42 6.85 -27.64
CA ASP A 40 -0.47 6.71 -28.80
C ASP A 40 -0.48 5.28 -29.41
N GLY A 41 -0.21 4.27 -28.57
CA GLY A 41 -0.07 2.87 -29.01
C GLY A 41 1.26 2.54 -29.70
N ALA A 42 2.14 3.52 -29.95
CA ALA A 42 3.45 3.29 -30.54
C ALA A 42 4.38 2.48 -29.62
N ARG A 43 5.21 1.62 -30.23
CA ARG A 43 6.12 0.69 -29.56
C ARG A 43 7.51 0.75 -30.16
N GLY A 44 8.23 1.82 -29.84
CA GLY A 44 9.65 2.02 -30.14
C GLY A 44 10.48 2.23 -28.88
N THR A 45 11.78 2.42 -29.05
CA THR A 45 12.73 2.68 -27.96
C THR A 45 12.39 3.95 -27.19
N GLU A 46 11.84 4.96 -27.86
CA GLU A 46 11.40 6.22 -27.25
C GLU A 46 10.20 6.03 -26.31
N GLN A 47 9.29 5.11 -26.64
CA GLN A 47 8.08 4.82 -25.87
C GLN A 47 8.35 3.86 -24.70
N MET A 48 9.53 3.23 -24.64
CA MET A 48 9.89 2.31 -23.57
C MET A 48 9.86 2.98 -22.19
N ARG A 49 10.32 4.24 -22.09
CA ARG A 49 10.30 4.99 -20.82
C ARG A 49 8.88 5.24 -20.30
N PRO A 50 7.93 5.79 -21.08
CA PRO A 50 6.53 5.87 -20.68
C PRO A 50 5.91 4.53 -20.29
N LEU A 51 6.21 3.45 -21.02
CA LEU A 51 5.66 2.12 -20.72
C LEU A 51 6.18 1.54 -19.40
N ILE A 52 7.45 1.81 -19.05
CA ILE A 52 7.98 1.48 -17.72
C ILE A 52 7.16 2.20 -16.65
N TRP A 53 6.88 3.50 -16.83
CA TRP A 53 6.06 4.26 -15.89
C TRP A 53 4.61 3.75 -15.82
N ALA A 54 4.03 3.27 -16.92
CA ALA A 54 2.69 2.68 -16.92
C ALA A 54 2.56 1.46 -16.01
N ILE A 55 3.64 0.71 -15.77
CA ILE A 55 3.65 -0.46 -14.86
C ILE A 55 4.19 -0.09 -13.48
N PHE A 56 5.21 0.76 -13.41
CA PHE A 56 5.93 1.05 -12.17
C PHE A 56 5.24 2.07 -11.27
N ALA A 57 4.50 3.04 -11.84
CA ALA A 57 3.97 4.18 -11.09
C ALA A 57 3.00 3.78 -9.96
N GLY A 58 2.12 2.80 -10.20
CA GLY A 58 1.16 2.30 -9.21
C GLY A 58 1.83 1.81 -7.92
N PRO A 59 2.63 0.73 -7.97
CA PRO A 59 3.32 0.20 -6.78
C PRO A 59 4.29 1.21 -6.17
N PHE A 60 4.96 2.04 -6.97
CA PHE A 60 5.85 3.07 -6.45
C PHE A 60 5.11 4.14 -5.64
N ALA A 61 4.02 4.70 -6.18
CA ALA A 61 3.23 5.71 -5.47
C ALA A 61 2.62 5.12 -4.19
N LEU A 62 2.08 3.90 -4.26
CA LEU A 62 1.54 3.19 -3.09
C LEU A 62 2.62 2.98 -2.02
N PHE A 63 3.84 2.60 -2.39
CA PHE A 63 4.96 2.47 -1.47
C PHE A 63 5.24 3.79 -0.75
N ILE A 64 5.36 4.90 -1.48
CA ILE A 64 5.61 6.23 -0.90
C ILE A 64 4.48 6.62 0.07
N GLY A 65 3.22 6.42 -0.33
CA GLY A 65 2.07 6.68 0.53
C GLY A 65 2.07 5.85 1.81
N TRP A 66 2.47 4.58 1.70
CA TRP A 66 2.59 3.70 2.85
C TRP A 66 3.71 4.16 3.79
N VAL A 67 4.89 4.47 3.27
CA VAL A 67 6.03 4.95 4.08
C VAL A 67 5.69 6.24 4.83
N ILE A 68 4.97 7.17 4.19
CA ILE A 68 4.52 8.41 4.83
C ILE A 68 3.48 8.13 5.92
N ALA A 69 2.53 7.23 5.67
CA ALA A 69 1.49 6.90 6.63
C ALA A 69 2.01 6.09 7.83
N ARG A 70 2.94 5.15 7.56
CA ARG A 70 3.41 4.12 8.49
C ARG A 70 4.90 3.80 8.26
N PRO A 71 5.82 4.71 8.64
CA PRO A 71 7.26 4.56 8.39
C PRO A 71 7.89 3.33 9.07
N ARG A 72 7.23 2.72 10.07
CA ARG A 72 7.72 1.49 10.71
C ARG A 72 7.44 0.23 9.90
N GLU A 73 6.62 0.31 8.85
CA GLU A 73 6.22 -0.81 8.00
C GLU A 73 6.96 -0.80 6.65
N VAL A 74 8.07 -0.06 6.52
CA VAL A 74 8.80 0.10 5.24
C VAL A 74 9.13 -1.24 4.57
N TRP A 75 9.60 -2.24 5.33
CA TRP A 75 9.92 -3.55 4.77
C TRP A 75 8.70 -4.31 4.26
N LEU A 76 7.58 -4.25 4.99
CA LEU A 76 6.31 -4.84 4.55
C LEU A 76 5.77 -4.11 3.32
N ALA A 77 5.86 -2.78 3.30
CA ALA A 77 5.46 -1.96 2.17
C ALA A 77 6.30 -2.29 0.93
N ALA A 78 7.63 -2.38 1.08
CA ALA A 78 8.55 -2.73 0.01
C ALA A 78 8.26 -4.13 -0.55
N PHE A 79 8.12 -5.14 0.34
CA PHE A 79 7.80 -6.50 -0.06
C PHE A 79 6.46 -6.58 -0.81
N THR A 80 5.43 -5.93 -0.28
CA THR A 80 4.10 -5.91 -0.89
C THR A 80 4.14 -5.23 -2.26
N CYS A 81 4.74 -4.04 -2.35
CA CYS A 81 4.79 -3.27 -3.59
C CYS A 81 5.70 -3.95 -4.64
N PHE A 82 6.79 -4.60 -4.22
CA PHE A 82 7.60 -5.45 -5.10
C PHE A 82 6.78 -6.61 -5.66
N GLY A 83 6.00 -7.30 -4.80
CA GLY A 83 5.09 -8.35 -5.24
C GLY A 83 4.07 -7.85 -6.27
N LEU A 84 3.47 -6.68 -6.04
CA LEU A 84 2.55 -6.06 -7.00
C LEU A 84 3.24 -5.69 -8.32
N TYR A 85 4.44 -5.13 -8.26
CA TYR A 85 5.23 -4.82 -9.45
C TYR A 85 5.58 -6.07 -10.26
N PHE A 86 6.03 -7.14 -9.59
CA PHE A 86 6.53 -8.33 -10.24
C PHE A 86 5.41 -9.23 -10.77
N PHE A 87 4.36 -9.50 -9.98
CA PHE A 87 3.34 -10.49 -10.33
C PHE A 87 2.23 -9.95 -11.23
N MET A 88 1.87 -8.66 -11.14
CA MET A 88 0.75 -8.11 -11.92
C MET A 88 0.94 -8.17 -13.44
N PRO A 89 2.15 -7.95 -14.01
CA PRO A 89 2.45 -8.25 -15.41
C PRO A 89 2.02 -9.66 -15.84
N PHE A 90 2.35 -10.70 -15.08
CA PHE A 90 2.00 -12.07 -15.45
C PHE A 90 0.48 -12.30 -15.44
N ILE A 91 -0.22 -11.74 -14.46
CA ILE A 91 -1.68 -11.83 -14.38
C ILE A 91 -2.32 -11.07 -15.55
N ALA A 92 -1.85 -9.86 -15.84
CA ALA A 92 -2.35 -9.06 -16.95
C ALA A 92 -2.14 -9.75 -18.30
N GLN A 93 -0.95 -10.33 -18.52
CA GLN A 93 -0.64 -11.11 -19.71
C GLN A 93 -1.56 -12.32 -19.84
N ARG A 94 -1.83 -13.01 -18.72
CA ARG A 94 -2.74 -14.15 -18.72
C ARG A 94 -4.16 -13.72 -19.09
N ILE A 95 -4.66 -12.63 -18.52
CA ILE A 95 -5.98 -12.09 -18.86
C ILE A 95 -6.06 -11.69 -20.33
N GLU A 96 -5.08 -10.96 -20.85
CA GLU A 96 -5.06 -10.57 -22.27
C GLU A 96 -5.10 -11.80 -23.19
N SER A 97 -4.31 -12.84 -22.89
CA SER A 97 -4.27 -14.08 -23.69
C SER A 97 -5.59 -14.87 -23.69
N LEU A 98 -6.45 -14.63 -22.71
CA LEU A 98 -7.78 -15.26 -22.64
C LEU A 98 -8.85 -14.44 -23.36
N VAL A 99 -8.64 -13.13 -23.51
CA VAL A 99 -9.61 -12.20 -24.09
C VAL A 99 -9.35 -11.96 -25.58
N LEU A 100 -8.08 -11.88 -25.98
CA LEU A 100 -7.68 -11.52 -27.34
C LEU A 100 -6.79 -12.60 -27.98
N PRO A 101 -6.99 -12.90 -29.27
CA PRO A 101 -5.99 -13.63 -30.05
C PRO A 101 -4.65 -12.88 -30.08
N MET A 102 -3.54 -13.63 -30.13
CA MET A 102 -2.19 -13.07 -30.12
C MET A 102 -1.94 -12.03 -31.22
N GLU A 103 -2.51 -12.25 -32.42
CA GLU A 103 -2.38 -11.31 -33.54
C GLU A 103 -3.02 -9.95 -33.22
N GLN A 104 -4.20 -9.95 -32.61
CA GLN A 104 -4.89 -8.74 -32.20
C GLN A 104 -4.19 -8.03 -31.04
N ALA A 105 -3.66 -8.79 -30.07
CA ALA A 105 -2.86 -8.24 -28.98
C ALA A 105 -1.60 -7.53 -29.52
N ARG A 106 -0.92 -8.10 -30.51
CA ARG A 106 0.24 -7.48 -31.18
C ARG A 106 -0.15 -6.25 -32.00
N ALA A 107 -1.24 -6.33 -32.76
CA ALA A 107 -1.72 -5.23 -33.59
C ALA A 107 -2.09 -3.99 -32.75
N THR A 108 -2.54 -4.19 -31.51
CA THR A 108 -2.85 -3.12 -30.56
C THR A 108 -1.67 -2.75 -29.65
N GLY A 109 -0.50 -3.37 -29.83
CA GLY A 109 0.68 -3.12 -28.98
C GLY A 109 0.45 -3.44 -27.51
N HIS A 110 -0.34 -4.49 -27.21
CA HIS A 110 -0.64 -4.94 -25.84
C HIS A 110 -1.30 -3.86 -24.96
N VAL A 111 -2.14 -2.99 -25.55
CA VAL A 111 -2.84 -1.94 -24.77
C VAL A 111 -3.71 -2.54 -23.67
N LEU A 112 -4.41 -3.65 -23.95
CA LEU A 112 -5.25 -4.31 -22.95
C LEU A 112 -4.40 -4.83 -21.77
N TYR A 113 -3.25 -5.44 -22.03
CA TYR A 113 -2.30 -5.83 -20.99
C TYR A 113 -1.96 -4.67 -20.04
N PHE A 114 -1.59 -3.49 -20.57
CA PHE A 114 -1.24 -2.35 -19.71
C PHE A 114 -2.45 -1.83 -18.93
N GLN A 115 -3.62 -1.73 -19.57
CA GLN A 115 -4.85 -1.31 -18.91
C GLN A 115 -5.24 -2.25 -17.75
N VAL A 116 -5.12 -3.56 -17.98
CA VAL A 116 -5.39 -4.58 -16.96
C VAL A 116 -4.37 -4.48 -15.82
N ALA A 117 -3.09 -4.32 -16.13
CA ALA A 117 -2.06 -4.15 -15.10
C ALA A 117 -2.34 -2.94 -14.19
N ILE A 118 -2.66 -1.78 -14.78
CA ILE A 118 -3.03 -0.56 -14.05
C ILE A 118 -4.27 -0.80 -13.18
N GLY A 119 -5.30 -1.43 -13.73
CA GLY A 119 -6.52 -1.78 -12.99
C GLY A 119 -6.25 -2.69 -11.81
N LEU A 120 -5.43 -3.73 -12.00
CA LEU A 120 -5.05 -4.67 -10.95
C LEU A 120 -4.21 -4.00 -9.85
N HIS A 121 -3.28 -3.11 -10.20
CA HIS A 121 -2.54 -2.32 -9.21
C HIS A 121 -3.46 -1.43 -8.38
N LEU A 122 -4.43 -0.76 -9.01
CA LEU A 122 -5.39 0.08 -8.31
C LEU A 122 -6.26 -0.74 -7.35
N LEU A 123 -6.81 -1.88 -7.81
CA LEU A 123 -7.61 -2.77 -6.97
C LEU A 123 -6.81 -3.32 -5.78
N ALA A 124 -5.56 -3.73 -6.02
CA ALA A 124 -4.66 -4.18 -4.97
C ALA A 124 -4.34 -3.05 -3.98
N GLY A 125 -4.10 -1.83 -4.47
CA GLY A 125 -3.88 -0.64 -3.64
C GLY A 125 -5.07 -0.31 -2.74
N ILE A 126 -6.30 -0.42 -3.27
CA ILE A 126 -7.54 -0.28 -2.49
C ILE A 126 -7.63 -1.38 -1.41
N GLY A 127 -7.34 -2.63 -1.78
CA GLY A 127 -7.32 -3.76 -0.83
C GLY A 127 -6.30 -3.54 0.30
N VAL A 128 -5.10 -3.09 -0.03
CA VAL A 128 -4.04 -2.73 0.93
C VAL A 128 -4.50 -1.57 1.82
N ALA A 129 -5.11 -0.53 1.24
CA ALA A 129 -5.62 0.61 2.01
C ALA A 129 -6.67 0.17 3.04
N ILE A 130 -7.65 -0.65 2.64
CA ILE A 130 -8.68 -1.18 3.53
C ILE A 130 -8.06 -2.06 4.63
N TRP A 131 -7.14 -2.96 4.25
CA TRP A 131 -6.47 -3.85 5.19
C TRP A 131 -5.67 -3.08 6.24
N ARG A 132 -4.83 -2.12 5.81
CA ARG A 132 -4.01 -1.33 6.74
C ARG A 132 -4.84 -0.38 7.57
N ALA A 133 -5.90 0.22 7.03
CA ALA A 133 -6.81 1.09 7.78
C ALA A 133 -7.53 0.36 8.94
N ARG A 134 -7.74 -0.96 8.81
CA ARG A 134 -8.33 -1.81 9.86
C ARG A 134 -7.31 -2.38 10.84
N THR A 135 -6.02 -2.34 10.50
CA THR A 135 -4.96 -2.89 11.35
C THR A 135 -4.39 -1.78 12.23
N PRO A 136 -4.43 -1.90 13.58
CA PRO A 136 -3.88 -0.90 14.48
C PRO A 136 -2.42 -0.59 14.15
N TYR A 137 -2.10 0.70 13.98
CA TYR A 137 -0.71 1.13 13.94
C TYR A 137 -0.23 1.29 15.37
N ALA A 138 0.68 0.43 15.82
CA ALA A 138 1.31 0.57 17.12
C ALA A 138 2.15 1.86 17.14
N ARG A 139 1.54 2.97 17.55
CA ARG A 139 2.32 4.14 17.96
C ARG A 139 3.10 3.70 19.18
N HIS A 140 4.39 4.04 19.24
CA HIS A 140 5.12 3.96 20.50
C HIS A 140 4.27 4.70 21.55
N ALA A 141 3.80 3.98 22.56
CA ALA A 141 3.51 4.66 23.81
C ALA A 141 4.84 5.32 24.21
N PRO A 142 4.83 6.61 24.62
CA PRO A 142 5.97 7.16 25.33
C PRO A 142 6.38 6.14 26.40
N PRO A 143 7.69 5.96 26.68
CA PRO A 143 8.08 5.18 27.85
C PRO A 143 7.20 5.68 28.99
N ALA A 144 6.47 4.78 29.65
CA ALA A 144 5.71 5.15 30.83
C ALA A 144 6.72 5.89 31.70
N ILE A 145 6.48 7.19 31.94
CA ILE A 145 7.27 7.92 32.91
C ILE A 145 7.09 7.08 34.16
N ALA A 146 8.15 6.39 34.58
CA ALA A 146 8.09 5.58 35.78
C ALA A 146 7.57 6.53 36.84
N ASP A 147 6.44 6.21 37.48
CA ASP A 147 5.95 6.99 38.59
C ASP A 147 7.16 7.20 39.51
N PRO A 148 7.51 8.45 39.85
CA PRO A 148 8.66 8.70 40.72
C PRO A 148 8.50 7.79 41.93
N ALA A 149 9.56 7.05 42.26
CA ALA A 149 9.54 6.11 43.37
C ALA A 149 8.88 6.80 44.57
N PRO A 150 7.96 6.13 45.28
CA PRO A 150 7.29 6.73 46.43
C PRO A 150 8.36 7.33 47.33
N ASN A 151 8.20 8.62 47.65
CA ASN A 151 9.15 9.35 48.48
C ASN A 151 9.33 8.56 49.78
N PRO A 152 10.56 8.14 50.16
CA PRO A 152 10.75 7.37 51.38
C PRO A 152 10.14 8.13 52.55
N ASP A 153 9.36 7.41 53.35
CA ASP A 153 8.64 7.98 54.48
C ASP A 153 9.68 8.59 55.45
N PRO A 154 9.56 9.86 55.87
CA PRO A 154 10.56 10.51 56.72
C PRO A 154 10.77 9.84 58.11
N ALA A 155 9.98 8.81 58.42
CA ALA A 155 10.05 8.07 59.68
C ALA A 155 11.19 7.04 59.78
N GLU A 156 11.83 6.63 58.68
CA GLU A 156 12.89 5.59 58.72
C GLU A 156 14.29 6.11 59.14
N GLY A 157 14.47 7.41 59.36
CA GLY A 157 15.77 8.01 59.70
C GLY A 157 16.06 8.27 61.18
N ALA A 158 15.12 7.97 62.09
CA ALA A 158 15.26 8.26 63.51
C ALA A 158 15.53 6.99 64.33
N THR A 159 16.72 6.41 64.17
CA THR A 159 17.28 5.51 65.20
C THR A 159 18.31 6.27 66.04
N PRO A 160 18.22 6.20 67.38
CA PRO A 160 19.05 6.94 68.33
C PRO A 160 20.51 6.49 68.38
#